data_AF-A0A3D4NJN4-F1
#
_entry.id   AF-A0A3D4NJN4-F1
#
_cell.length_a   1.000
_cell.length_b   1.000
_cell.length_c   1.000
_cell.angle_alpha   90.00
_cell.angle_beta   90.00
_cell.angle_gamma   90.00
#
_symmetry.space_group_name_H-M   'P 1'
#
loop_
_entity.id
_entity.type
_entity.pdbx_description
1 polymer ?
#
loop_
_entity_poly.entity_id
_entity_poly.type
_entity_poly.pdbx_seq_one_letter_code
_entity_poly.pdbx_strand_id
1 'polypeptide(L)'
;MMSLRLRLSLTLGAAFALIWALAAAWMLSDLRNQMMFSLDQRLVASARMVAGLMEQLPALPSKGEGTHFSAEQLNIPGGMACQVSSLRGEILARSHTDPQQTLEAEKMGFHDQMIDGAPWRSFTLARGDLRITTADRQIEREALNMSILLAASVPVGVALLGCLCLLWLGIGQGLAPLNRMRDALMRRSADSLEPLQIQPLPSELQPLLDTQNQLLQRIGKTIERERRLTGDAAHELRSPLTAIKTHLQVARMTDGAARDQSLARAEEGADRLHRTLEQLLLLARVEGSLSF
;
A
#
# COMPACT_ATOMS: atom_id res chain seq x y z
N MET A 1 -4.11 -10.47 -18.97
CA MET A 1 -3.43 -10.62 -17.66
C MET A 1 -3.05 -9.23 -17.15
N MET A 2 -3.40 -8.84 -15.93
CA MET A 2 -3.02 -7.53 -15.38
C MET A 2 -1.51 -7.47 -15.11
N SER A 3 -0.86 -6.33 -15.40
CA SER A 3 0.57 -6.16 -15.12
C SER A 3 0.85 -6.21 -13.61
N LEU A 4 2.01 -6.74 -13.22
CA LEU A 4 2.43 -6.80 -11.81
C LEU A 4 2.40 -5.40 -11.16
N ARG A 5 2.79 -4.37 -11.93
CA ARG A 5 2.71 -2.96 -11.53
C ARG A 5 1.28 -2.55 -11.15
N LEU A 6 0.30 -2.88 -11.98
CA LEU A 6 -1.10 -2.51 -11.75
C LEU A 6 -1.69 -3.26 -10.55
N ARG A 7 -1.34 -4.54 -10.38
CA ARG A 7 -1.79 -5.33 -9.23
C ARG A 7 -1.21 -4.81 -7.91
N LEU A 8 0.09 -4.50 -7.89
CA LEU A 8 0.75 -3.94 -6.70
C LEU A 8 0.25 -2.54 -6.37
N SER A 9 0.10 -1.67 -7.37
CA SER A 9 -0.41 -0.32 -7.12
C SER A 9 -1.87 -0.32 -6.65
N LEU A 10 -2.72 -1.19 -7.19
CA LEU A 10 -4.10 -1.34 -6.72
C LEU A 10 -4.16 -1.90 -5.30
N THR A 11 -3.41 -2.95 -4.99
CA THR A 11 -3.45 -3.58 -3.65
C THR A 11 -2.88 -2.69 -2.56
N LEU A 12 -1.68 -2.13 -2.75
CA LEU A 12 -1.10 -1.19 -1.77
C LEU A 12 -1.90 0.11 -1.72
N GLY A 13 -2.32 0.64 -2.88
CA GLY A 13 -3.12 1.86 -2.93
C GLY A 13 -4.46 1.72 -2.20
N ALA A 14 -5.15 0.58 -2.37
CA ALA A 14 -6.40 0.30 -1.66
C ALA A 14 -6.19 0.14 -0.16
N ALA A 15 -5.15 -0.61 0.27
CA ALA A 15 -4.83 -0.77 1.69
C ALA A 15 -4.48 0.58 2.34
N PHE A 16 -3.67 1.39 1.66
CA PHE A 16 -3.29 2.72 2.13
C PHE A 16 -4.51 3.65 2.22
N ALA A 17 -5.36 3.67 1.19
CA ALA A 17 -6.58 4.46 1.19
C ALA A 17 -7.54 4.04 2.30
N LEU A 18 -7.65 2.75 2.61
CA LEU A 18 -8.47 2.24 3.71
C LEU A 18 -7.94 2.72 5.06
N ILE A 19 -6.63 2.59 5.31
CA ILE A 19 -6.00 3.10 6.54
C ILE A 19 -6.19 4.61 6.67
N TRP A 20 -5.99 5.35 5.58
CA TRP A 20 -6.20 6.79 5.53
C TRP A 20 -7.64 7.20 5.83
N ALA A 21 -8.61 6.49 5.25
CA ALA A 21 -10.03 6.73 5.50
C ALA A 21 -10.37 6.47 6.98
N LEU A 22 -9.83 5.40 7.56
CA LEU A 22 -10.04 5.07 8.98
C LEU A 22 -9.44 6.14 9.90
N ALA A 23 -8.21 6.58 9.61
CA ALA A 23 -7.54 7.65 10.35
C ALA A 23 -8.27 8.98 10.24
N ALA A 24 -8.73 9.35 9.03
CA ALA A 24 -9.51 10.55 8.79
C ALA A 24 -10.85 10.51 9.52
N ALA A 25 -11.55 9.38 9.49
CA ALA A 25 -12.81 9.19 10.23
C ALA A 25 -12.60 9.28 11.75
N TRP A 26 -11.52 8.68 12.26
CA TRP A 26 -11.15 8.77 13.67
C TRP A 26 -10.83 10.22 14.08
N MET A 27 -10.03 10.94 13.29
CA MET A 27 -9.70 12.35 13.54
C MET A 27 -10.94 13.26 13.52
N LEU A 28 -11.85 13.07 12.56
CA LEU A 28 -13.12 13.81 12.52
C LEU A 28 -13.99 13.52 13.75
N SER A 29 -14.04 12.27 14.19
CA SER A 29 -14.79 11.88 15.38
C SER A 29 -14.16 12.46 16.65
N ASP A 30 -12.83 12.46 16.77
CA ASP A 30 -12.10 13.01 17.91
C ASP A 30 -12.29 14.53 18.01
N LEU A 31 -12.13 15.26 16.91
CA LEU A 31 -12.41 16.71 16.86
C LEU A 31 -13.84 17.04 17.29
N ARG A 32 -14.82 16.23 16.85
CA ARG A 32 -16.23 16.39 17.25
C ARG A 32 -16.42 16.14 18.75
N ASN A 33 -15.76 15.12 19.30
CA ASN A 33 -15.85 14.77 20.73
C ASN A 33 -15.20 15.83 21.63
N GLN A 34 -14.02 16.34 21.25
CA GLN A 34 -13.31 17.38 21.99
C GLN A 34 -14.09 18.70 22.02
N MET A 35 -14.75 19.05 20.91
CA MET A 35 -15.60 20.24 20.87
C MET A 35 -16.76 20.15 21.88
N MET A 36 -17.45 19.01 21.95
CA MET A 36 -18.58 18.82 22.87
C MET A 36 -18.15 18.90 24.35
N PHE A 37 -16.99 18.33 24.70
CA PHE A 37 -16.49 18.38 26.08
C PHE A 37 -16.20 19.82 26.55
N SER A 38 -15.65 20.66 25.68
CA SER A 38 -15.37 22.07 26.01
C SER A 38 -16.63 22.91 26.23
N LEU A 39 -17.73 22.57 25.53
CA LEU A 39 -19.03 23.23 25.68
C LEU A 39 -19.73 22.79 26.97
N ASP A 40 -19.70 21.49 27.28
CA ASP A 40 -20.25 20.94 28.51
C ASP A 40 -19.57 21.55 29.76
N GLN A 41 -18.26 21.80 29.70
CA GLN A 41 -17.56 22.50 30.79
C GLN A 41 -18.05 23.93 31.02
N ARG A 42 -18.43 24.65 29.95
CA ARG A 42 -18.98 26.02 30.07
C ARG A 42 -20.33 26.02 30.77
N LEU A 43 -21.20 25.04 30.48
CA LEU A 43 -22.51 24.88 31.12
C LEU A 43 -22.40 24.60 32.62
N VAL A 44 -21.47 23.74 33.03
CA VAL A 44 -21.23 23.44 34.45
C VAL A 44 -20.65 24.65 35.18
N ALA A 45 -19.70 25.35 34.55
CA ALA A 45 -19.08 26.54 35.13
C ALA A 45 -20.11 27.66 35.34
N SER A 46 -20.99 27.90 34.36
CA SER A 46 -22.06 28.91 34.47
C SER A 46 -23.10 28.54 35.52
N ALA A 47 -23.54 27.27 35.57
CA ALA A 47 -24.49 26.82 36.59
C ALA A 47 -23.93 26.96 38.01
N ARG A 48 -22.64 26.65 38.22
CA ARG A 48 -21.97 26.82 39.52
C ARG A 48 -21.79 28.28 39.89
N MET A 49 -21.48 29.16 38.94
CA MET A 49 -21.36 30.59 39.17
C MET A 49 -22.70 31.17 39.62
N VAL A 50 -23.79 30.84 38.92
CA VAL A 50 -25.16 31.26 39.30
C VAL A 50 -25.53 30.69 40.69
N ALA A 51 -25.19 29.43 40.97
CA ALA A 51 -25.42 28.83 42.28
C ALA A 51 -24.69 29.56 43.41
N GLY A 52 -23.44 29.97 43.18
CA GLY A 52 -22.65 30.74 44.14
C GLY A 52 -23.21 32.15 44.38
N LEU A 53 -23.66 32.83 43.33
CA LEU A 53 -24.30 34.15 43.45
C LEU A 53 -25.61 34.07 44.24
N MET A 54 -26.42 33.03 44.03
CA MET A 54 -27.67 32.84 44.76
C MET A 54 -27.50 32.55 46.25
N GLU A 55 -26.38 31.91 46.66
CA GLU A 55 -26.08 31.71 48.10
C GLU A 55 -25.66 32.99 48.82
N GLN A 56 -25.10 33.97 48.10
CA GLN A 56 -24.67 35.24 48.68
C GLN A 56 -25.81 36.23 48.87
N LEU A 57 -26.96 36.01 48.23
CA LEU A 57 -28.16 36.83 48.46
C LEU A 57 -28.89 36.37 49.73
N PRO A 58 -29.24 37.28 50.66
CA PRO A 58 -30.04 36.93 51.82
C PRO A 58 -31.43 36.45 51.38
N ALA A 59 -31.99 35.51 52.15
CA ALA A 59 -33.22 34.76 51.88
C ALA A 59 -34.29 35.54 51.08
N LEU A 60 -34.62 35.01 49.89
CA LEU A 60 -35.72 35.48 49.06
C LEU A 60 -37.02 35.46 49.88
N PRO A 61 -37.80 36.56 49.91
CA PRO A 61 -39.07 36.58 50.62
C PRO A 61 -40.03 35.56 50.00
N SER A 62 -40.46 34.60 50.82
CA SER A 62 -41.51 33.66 50.47
C SER A 62 -42.87 34.37 50.44
N LYS A 63 -43.22 34.99 49.31
CA LYS A 63 -44.60 35.13 48.77
C LYS A 63 -44.66 36.16 47.64
N GLY A 64 -45.12 35.70 46.49
CA GLY A 64 -46.19 36.40 45.75
C GLY A 64 -45.82 37.51 44.76
N GLU A 65 -44.60 38.03 44.74
CA GLU A 65 -44.18 39.00 43.72
C GLU A 65 -42.92 38.49 43.03
N GLY A 66 -43.04 38.14 41.75
CA GLY A 66 -41.93 37.68 40.93
C GLY A 66 -40.87 38.76 40.83
N THR A 67 -39.78 38.63 41.60
CA THR A 67 -38.55 39.38 41.36
C THR A 67 -37.97 38.91 40.04
N HIS A 68 -38.40 39.56 38.96
CA HIS A 68 -37.86 39.36 37.61
C HIS A 68 -36.42 39.88 37.58
N PHE A 69 -35.46 39.06 38.02
CA PHE A 69 -34.05 39.32 37.74
C PHE A 69 -33.86 39.23 36.23
N SER A 70 -33.72 40.38 35.59
CA SER A 70 -33.62 40.49 34.15
C SER A 70 -32.22 40.09 33.69
N ALA A 71 -32.14 39.41 32.54
CA ALA A 71 -30.93 38.86 31.93
C ALA A 71 -29.71 39.79 31.91
N GLU A 72 -29.93 41.10 31.78
CA GLU A 72 -28.90 42.14 31.77
C GLU A 72 -28.10 42.22 33.08
N GLN A 73 -28.70 41.86 34.22
CA GLN A 73 -27.99 41.83 35.51
C GLN A 73 -27.10 40.58 35.67
N LEU A 74 -27.32 39.54 34.87
CA LEU A 74 -26.60 38.26 34.96
C LEU A 74 -25.42 38.15 33.98
N ASN A 75 -25.15 39.17 33.15
CA ASN A 75 -24.04 39.24 32.18
C ASN A 75 -23.79 37.90 31.44
N ILE A 76 -24.87 37.24 31.01
CA ILE A 76 -24.77 35.96 30.31
C ILE A 76 -24.48 36.24 28.84
N PRO A 77 -23.37 35.72 28.26
CA PRO A 77 -23.07 35.86 26.84
C PRO A 77 -24.23 35.41 25.95
N GLY A 78 -24.47 36.14 24.85
CA GLY A 78 -25.51 35.81 23.87
C GLY A 78 -25.37 34.37 23.37
N GLY A 79 -26.46 33.59 23.41
CA GLY A 79 -26.51 32.16 23.06
C GLY A 79 -26.80 31.23 24.24
N MET A 80 -26.63 31.69 25.47
CA MET A 80 -26.96 30.93 26.68
C MET A 80 -28.24 31.42 27.37
N ALA A 81 -28.97 30.49 27.98
CA ALA A 81 -30.15 30.73 28.79
C ALA A 81 -29.92 30.18 30.21
N CYS A 82 -30.50 30.85 31.21
CA CYS A 82 -30.45 30.40 32.60
C CYS A 82 -31.85 30.51 33.21
N GLN A 83 -32.26 29.49 33.95
CA GLN A 83 -33.50 29.45 34.73
C GLN A 83 -33.19 28.93 36.13
N VAL A 84 -33.60 29.69 37.14
CA VAL A 84 -33.59 29.27 38.54
C VAL A 84 -35.02 29.00 38.96
N SER A 85 -35.27 27.82 39.51
CA SER A 85 -36.57 27.36 39.97
C SER A 85 -36.47 26.74 41.35
N SER A 86 -37.56 26.75 42.11
CA SER A 86 -37.68 25.98 43.36
C SER A 86 -37.81 24.49 43.05
N LEU A 87 -37.50 23.61 44.01
CA LEU A 87 -37.79 22.17 43.94
C LEU A 87 -39.28 21.87 43.67
N ARG A 88 -40.18 22.81 43.96
CA ARG A 88 -41.62 22.72 43.69
C ARG A 88 -42.01 23.10 42.25
N GLY A 89 -41.05 23.49 41.42
CA GLY A 89 -41.28 23.89 40.03
C GLY A 89 -41.59 25.39 39.83
N GLU A 90 -41.63 26.18 40.90
CA GLU A 90 -41.84 27.63 40.80
C GLU A 90 -40.59 28.32 40.25
N ILE A 91 -40.72 29.12 39.19
CA ILE A 91 -39.60 29.83 38.56
C ILE A 91 -39.28 31.09 39.37
N LEU A 92 -38.05 31.18 39.87
CA LEU A 92 -37.57 32.27 40.73
C LEU A 92 -36.77 33.32 39.96
N ALA A 93 -36.02 32.92 38.94
CA ALA A 93 -35.28 33.85 38.08
C ALA A 93 -35.08 33.26 36.68
N ARG A 94 -34.97 34.14 35.67
CA ARG A 94 -34.81 33.74 34.26
C ARG A 94 -33.99 34.77 33.50
N SER A 95 -32.97 34.30 32.79
CA SER A 95 -32.13 35.13 31.93
C SER A 95 -32.53 35.07 30.45
N HIS A 96 -33.51 34.25 30.07
CA HIS A 96 -33.97 34.19 28.69
C HIS A 96 -35.21 35.06 28.47
N THR A 97 -35.26 35.76 27.34
CA THR A 97 -36.23 36.84 27.10
C THR A 97 -37.62 36.35 26.71
N ASP A 98 -37.78 35.10 26.23
CA ASP A 98 -39.08 34.58 25.79
C ASP A 98 -39.97 34.08 26.96
N PRO A 99 -41.10 34.74 27.28
CA PRO A 99 -41.96 34.40 28.42
C PRO A 99 -42.63 33.02 28.35
N GLN A 100 -42.78 32.43 27.16
CA GLN A 100 -43.68 31.30 26.95
C GLN A 100 -43.02 29.91 26.98
N GLN A 101 -41.69 29.83 26.88
CA GLN A 101 -40.97 28.54 26.91
C GLN A 101 -40.18 28.35 28.20
N THR A 102 -40.50 27.27 28.92
CA THR A 102 -39.84 26.89 30.18
C THR A 102 -38.72 25.91 29.86
N LEU A 103 -37.53 26.11 30.44
CA LEU A 103 -36.47 25.09 30.36
C LEU A 103 -36.94 23.82 31.07
N GLU A 104 -36.71 22.64 30.47
CA GLU A 104 -37.01 21.36 31.11
C GLU A 104 -36.08 21.19 32.31
N ALA A 105 -36.47 21.72 33.47
CA ALA A 105 -35.66 21.66 34.67
C ALA A 105 -35.86 20.33 35.42
N GLU A 106 -36.75 19.43 35.00
CA GLU A 106 -37.05 18.20 35.75
C GLU A 106 -35.90 17.20 35.77
N LYS A 107 -35.12 17.14 34.69
CA LYS A 107 -33.99 16.22 34.57
C LYS A 107 -32.74 16.86 35.16
N MET A 108 -32.13 16.14 36.10
CA MET A 108 -30.85 16.51 36.71
C MET A 108 -29.68 16.11 35.81
N GLY A 109 -28.60 16.90 35.81
CA GLY A 109 -27.43 16.66 34.98
C GLY A 109 -27.57 17.21 33.56
N PHE A 110 -26.84 16.63 32.61
CA PHE A 110 -26.91 17.05 31.20
C PHE A 110 -28.09 16.42 30.49
N HIS A 111 -28.85 17.21 29.77
CA HIS A 111 -29.89 16.72 28.86
C HIS A 111 -29.98 17.58 27.61
N ASP A 112 -30.55 17.01 26.55
CA ASP A 112 -30.85 17.73 25.32
C ASP A 112 -32.34 18.09 25.31
N GLN A 113 -32.66 19.30 24.88
CA GLN A 113 -34.04 19.76 24.73
C GLN A 113 -34.19 20.59 23.46
N MET A 114 -35.41 20.61 22.90
CA MET A 114 -35.75 21.43 21.75
C MET A 114 -36.48 22.70 22.24
N ILE A 115 -35.95 23.87 21.91
CA ILE A 115 -36.53 25.19 22.25
C ILE A 115 -36.66 25.97 20.94
N ASP A 116 -37.86 26.40 20.59
CA ASP A 116 -38.13 27.14 19.35
C ASP A 116 -37.61 26.43 18.07
N GLY A 117 -37.80 25.10 18.00
CA GLY A 117 -37.32 24.26 16.88
C GLY A 117 -35.80 24.09 16.80
N ALA A 118 -35.06 24.64 17.77
CA ALA A 118 -33.61 24.55 17.87
C ALA A 118 -33.18 23.48 18.89
N PRO A 119 -32.11 22.72 18.64
CA PRO A 119 -31.49 21.86 19.65
C PRO A 119 -30.71 22.71 20.67
N TRP A 120 -30.92 22.44 21.95
CA TRP A 120 -30.20 23.04 23.08
C TRP A 120 -29.63 21.95 23.98
N ARG A 121 -28.39 22.16 24.46
CA ARG A 121 -27.81 21.35 25.54
C ARG A 121 -28.07 22.08 26.85
N SER A 122 -28.71 21.43 27.81
CA SER A 122 -28.96 21.97 29.14
C SER A 122 -28.24 21.18 30.23
N PHE A 123 -27.92 21.87 31.32
CA PHE A 123 -27.35 21.30 32.52
C PHE A 123 -28.13 21.79 33.74
N THR A 124 -28.66 20.85 34.50
CA THR A 124 -29.46 21.12 35.70
C THR A 124 -28.71 20.69 36.96
N LEU A 125 -28.53 21.64 37.88
CA LEU A 125 -27.97 21.42 39.21
C LEU A 125 -29.00 21.77 40.28
N ALA A 126 -29.15 20.91 41.30
CA ALA A 126 -29.91 21.23 42.50
C ALA A 126 -28.96 21.55 43.65
N ARG A 127 -29.26 22.62 44.38
CA ARG A 127 -28.48 23.07 45.54
C ARG A 127 -29.45 23.65 46.58
N GLY A 128 -29.65 22.94 47.69
CA GLY A 128 -30.71 23.27 48.65
C GLY A 128 -32.11 23.12 48.02
N ASP A 129 -32.99 24.09 48.26
CA ASP A 129 -34.35 24.14 47.70
C ASP A 129 -34.43 24.76 46.30
N LEU A 130 -33.27 25.02 45.69
CA LEU A 130 -33.14 25.66 44.39
C LEU A 130 -32.62 24.69 43.33
N ARG A 131 -33.14 24.85 42.12
CA ARG A 131 -32.74 24.15 40.91
C ARG A 131 -32.36 25.15 39.85
N ILE A 132 -31.13 25.04 39.36
CA ILE A 132 -30.51 25.96 38.42
C ILE A 132 -30.28 25.20 37.13
N THR A 133 -30.91 25.67 36.06
CA THR A 133 -30.81 25.08 34.72
C THR A 133 -30.13 26.10 33.82
N THR A 134 -28.95 25.75 33.30
CA THR A 134 -28.29 26.53 32.25
C THR A 134 -28.45 25.79 30.93
N ALA A 135 -28.64 26.52 29.84
CA ALA A 135 -28.78 25.94 28.50
C ALA A 135 -27.96 26.74 27.49
N ASP A 136 -27.34 26.06 26.55
CA ASP A 136 -26.58 26.66 25.45
C ASP A 136 -27.21 26.24 24.12
N ARG A 137 -27.46 27.20 23.24
CA ARG A 137 -28.07 26.97 21.93
C ARG A 137 -27.04 26.25 21.06
N GLN A 138 -27.34 25.03 20.62
CA GLN A 138 -26.44 24.30 19.71
C GLN A 138 -26.48 24.88 18.28
N ILE A 139 -27.32 25.89 18.02
CA ILE A 139 -27.40 26.61 16.74
C ILE A 139 -26.32 27.68 16.67
N GLU A 140 -25.22 27.28 16.06
CA GLU A 140 -24.67 27.95 14.87
C GLU A 140 -23.56 27.05 14.29
N ARG A 141 -23.90 25.83 13.85
CA ARG A 141 -22.87 24.91 13.35
C ARG A 141 -23.19 24.13 12.10
N GLU A 142 -24.27 24.34 11.36
CA GLU A 142 -24.40 23.66 10.05
C GLU A 142 -23.57 24.34 8.95
N ALA A 143 -23.53 25.67 8.89
CA ALA A 143 -22.66 26.41 7.97
C ALA A 143 -21.17 26.39 8.40
N LEU A 144 -20.90 26.40 9.71
CA LEU A 144 -19.54 26.26 10.27
C LEU A 144 -19.03 24.81 10.26
N ASN A 145 -19.90 23.80 10.32
CA ASN A 145 -19.47 22.41 10.14
C ASN A 145 -18.95 22.19 8.72
N MET A 146 -19.59 22.74 7.67
CA MET A 146 -19.09 22.53 6.30
C MET A 146 -17.71 23.15 6.09
N SER A 147 -17.45 24.35 6.62
CA SER A 147 -16.14 25.01 6.49
C SER A 147 -15.06 24.33 7.34
N ILE A 148 -15.38 23.87 8.55
CA ILE A 148 -14.45 23.10 9.39
C ILE A 148 -14.19 21.71 8.80
N LEU A 149 -15.22 21.04 8.29
CA LEU A 149 -15.10 19.74 7.61
C LEU A 149 -14.29 19.87 6.31
N LEU A 150 -14.51 20.92 5.51
CA LEU A 150 -13.70 21.20 4.31
C LEU A 150 -12.26 21.56 4.68
N ALA A 151 -12.06 22.43 5.68
CA ALA A 151 -10.72 22.80 6.15
C ALA A 151 -9.92 21.61 6.70
N ALA A 152 -10.59 20.64 7.35
CA ALA A 152 -9.96 19.41 7.83
C ALA A 152 -9.79 18.35 6.72
N SER A 153 -10.73 18.23 5.79
CA SER A 153 -10.72 17.20 4.75
C SER A 153 -9.85 17.53 3.54
N VAL A 154 -9.68 18.81 3.19
CA VAL A 154 -8.85 19.21 2.04
C VAL A 154 -7.38 18.82 2.23
N PRO A 155 -6.70 19.14 3.34
CA PRO A 155 -5.31 18.71 3.57
C PRO A 155 -5.17 17.19 3.57
N VAL A 156 -6.15 16.50 4.16
CA VAL A 156 -6.23 15.04 4.22
C VAL A 156 -6.33 14.45 2.80
N GLY A 157 -7.24 14.96 1.97
CA GLY A 157 -7.40 14.52 0.59
C GLY A 157 -6.18 14.81 -0.28
N VAL A 158 -5.57 15.99 -0.14
CA VAL A 158 -4.34 16.36 -0.86
C VAL A 158 -3.17 15.44 -0.46
N ALA A 159 -3.00 15.16 0.82
CA ALA A 159 -1.98 14.24 1.30
C ALA A 159 -2.22 12.81 0.79
N LEU A 160 -3.46 12.31 0.80
CA LEU A 160 -3.81 11.01 0.23
C LEU A 160 -3.46 10.92 -1.26
N LEU A 161 -3.87 11.91 -2.06
CA LEU A 161 -3.57 11.95 -3.49
C LEU A 161 -2.06 12.05 -3.75
N GLY A 162 -1.35 12.87 -2.96
CA GLY A 162 0.10 12.98 -3.02
C GLY A 162 0.79 11.64 -2.73
N CYS A 163 0.40 10.95 -1.66
CA CYS A 163 0.94 9.63 -1.32
C CYS A 163 0.62 8.58 -2.39
N LEU A 164 -0.60 8.55 -2.94
CA LEU A 164 -0.95 7.64 -4.04
C LEU A 164 -0.12 7.91 -5.30
N CYS A 165 0.12 9.17 -5.63
CA CYS A 165 0.99 9.58 -6.74
C CYS A 165 2.43 9.11 -6.51
N LEU A 166 2.98 9.37 -5.32
CA LEU A 166 4.33 8.93 -4.93
C LEU A 166 4.46 7.40 -4.95
N LEU A 167 3.44 6.67 -4.49
CA LEU A 167 3.40 5.21 -4.51
C LEU A 167 3.39 4.69 -5.94
N TRP A 168 2.58 5.28 -6.82
CA TRP A 168 2.54 4.93 -8.24
C TRP A 168 3.89 5.16 -8.95
N LEU A 169 4.55 6.28 -8.64
CA LEU A 169 5.88 6.61 -9.14
C LEU A 169 6.94 5.66 -8.58
N GLY A 170 6.91 5.39 -7.27
CA GLY A 170 7.85 4.52 -6.57
C GLY A 170 7.79 3.08 -7.06
N ILE A 171 6.60 2.50 -7.21
CA ILE A 171 6.44 1.16 -7.80
C ILE A 171 6.88 1.15 -9.27
N GLY A 172 6.57 2.21 -10.02
CA GLY A 172 6.99 2.35 -11.41
C GLY A 172 8.51 2.35 -11.57
N GLN A 173 9.21 3.12 -10.73
CA GLN A 173 10.67 3.18 -10.71
C GLN A 173 11.29 1.89 -10.18
N GLY A 174 10.73 1.29 -9.12
CA GLY A 174 11.24 0.05 -8.53
C GLY A 174 11.15 -1.16 -9.47
N LEU A 175 10.12 -1.20 -10.34
CA LEU A 175 9.97 -2.27 -11.34
C LEU A 175 10.66 -1.97 -12.68
N ALA A 176 11.17 -0.75 -12.89
CA ALA A 176 11.84 -0.38 -14.14
C ALA A 176 13.07 -1.25 -14.46
N PRO A 177 13.96 -1.60 -13.51
CA PRO A 177 15.11 -2.48 -13.78
C PRO A 177 14.69 -3.87 -14.29
N LEU A 178 13.59 -4.41 -13.79
CA LEU A 178 13.06 -5.71 -14.24
C LEU A 178 12.60 -5.66 -15.70
N ASN A 179 11.93 -4.57 -16.11
CA ASN A 179 11.56 -4.37 -17.51
C ASN A 179 12.79 -4.20 -18.41
N ARG A 180 13.85 -3.51 -17.95
CA ARG A 180 15.11 -3.41 -18.69
C ARG A 180 15.75 -4.78 -18.89
N MET A 181 15.73 -5.64 -17.86
CA MET A 181 16.26 -7.01 -17.97
C MET A 181 15.45 -7.86 -18.95
N ARG A 182 14.12 -7.77 -18.90
CA ARG A 182 13.23 -8.40 -19.89
C ARG A 182 13.55 -7.92 -21.30
N ASP A 183 13.66 -6.62 -21.51
CA ASP A 183 13.91 -6.04 -22.83
C ASP A 183 15.30 -6.41 -23.36
N ALA A 184 16.31 -6.47 -22.48
CA ALA A 184 17.65 -6.93 -22.83
C ALA A 184 17.67 -8.41 -23.26
N LEU A 185 16.88 -9.26 -22.59
CA LEU A 185 16.68 -10.66 -22.97
C LEU A 185 15.90 -10.79 -24.30
N MET A 186 14.85 -10.00 -24.50
CA MET A 186 14.01 -10.07 -25.71
C MET A 186 14.70 -9.57 -26.97
N ARG A 187 15.59 -8.57 -26.86
CA ARG A 187 16.33 -8.03 -28.01
C ARG A 187 17.44 -8.95 -28.50
N ARG A 188 17.69 -10.05 -27.79
CA ARG A 188 18.83 -10.90 -28.02
C ARG A 188 18.51 -12.02 -28.99
N SER A 189 19.43 -12.26 -29.93
CA SER A 189 19.37 -13.43 -30.79
C SER A 189 19.63 -14.71 -29.99
N ALA A 190 18.99 -15.81 -30.39
CA ALA A 190 19.13 -17.12 -29.74
C ALA A 190 20.59 -17.62 -29.70
N ASP A 191 21.44 -17.17 -30.64
CA ASP A 191 22.84 -17.59 -30.76
C ASP A 191 23.83 -16.73 -29.97
N SER A 192 23.39 -15.63 -29.35
CA SER A 192 24.30 -14.74 -28.63
C SER A 192 24.58 -15.24 -27.21
N LEU A 193 25.86 -15.59 -26.95
CA LEU A 193 26.33 -16.17 -25.68
C LEU A 193 27.11 -15.20 -24.78
N GLU A 194 27.25 -13.93 -25.19
CA GLU A 194 27.85 -12.87 -24.36
C GLU A 194 27.17 -12.75 -22.97
N PRO A 195 27.88 -12.32 -21.92
CA PRO A 195 27.26 -12.06 -20.63
C PRO A 195 26.28 -10.89 -20.71
N LEU A 196 25.13 -11.00 -20.03
CA LEU A 196 24.21 -9.89 -19.81
C LEU A 196 24.90 -8.85 -18.90
N GLN A 197 25.02 -7.63 -19.43
CA GLN A 197 25.54 -6.48 -18.71
C GLN A 197 24.41 -5.45 -18.58
N ILE A 198 23.68 -5.51 -17.47
CA ILE A 198 22.58 -4.59 -17.20
C ILE A 198 22.97 -3.77 -15.98
N GLN A 199 23.26 -2.49 -16.19
CA GLN A 199 23.59 -1.54 -15.13
C GLN A 199 22.86 -0.21 -15.37
N PRO A 200 22.38 0.47 -14.31
CA PRO A 200 22.38 0.04 -12.90
C PRO A 200 21.27 -0.99 -12.61
N LEU A 201 21.57 -1.97 -11.74
CA LEU A 201 20.65 -3.02 -11.28
C LEU A 201 20.64 -3.06 -9.75
N PRO A 202 19.47 -3.15 -9.10
CA PRO A 202 19.38 -3.29 -7.64
C PRO A 202 20.00 -4.61 -7.16
N SER A 203 20.49 -4.64 -5.92
CA SER A 203 21.18 -5.78 -5.31
C SER A 203 20.36 -7.06 -5.31
N GLU A 204 19.03 -6.94 -5.21
CA GLU A 204 18.10 -8.06 -5.18
C GLU A 204 18.04 -8.80 -6.52
N LEU A 205 18.38 -8.13 -7.62
CA LEU A 205 18.36 -8.71 -8.97
C LEU A 205 19.74 -9.19 -9.44
N GLN A 206 20.83 -8.86 -8.72
CA GLN A 206 22.18 -9.34 -9.07
C GLN A 206 22.28 -10.87 -9.11
N PRO A 207 21.77 -11.63 -8.11
CA PRO A 207 21.86 -13.10 -8.15
C PRO A 207 21.16 -13.71 -9.36
N LEU A 208 20.06 -13.09 -9.82
CA LEU A 208 19.33 -13.53 -11.00
C LEU A 208 20.15 -13.29 -12.28
N LEU A 209 20.80 -12.13 -12.39
CA LEU A 209 21.70 -11.81 -13.48
C LEU A 209 22.88 -12.80 -13.53
N ASP A 210 23.49 -13.08 -12.38
CA ASP A 210 24.62 -14.00 -12.26
C ASP A 210 24.24 -15.42 -12.65
N THR A 211 23.08 -15.90 -12.17
CA THR A 211 22.57 -17.23 -12.52
C THR A 211 22.33 -17.35 -14.03
N GLN A 212 21.74 -16.32 -14.65
CA GLN A 212 21.54 -16.30 -16.10
C GLN A 212 22.87 -16.30 -16.87
N ASN A 213 23.84 -15.50 -16.43
CA ASN A 213 25.16 -15.45 -17.04
C ASN A 213 25.92 -16.78 -16.91
N GLN A 214 25.80 -17.45 -15.76
CA GLN A 214 26.35 -18.79 -15.58
C GLN A 214 25.70 -19.81 -16.54
N LEU A 215 24.38 -19.75 -16.74
CA LEU A 215 23.70 -20.63 -17.69
C LEU A 215 24.20 -20.39 -19.12
N LEU A 216 24.27 -19.13 -19.55
CA LEU A 216 24.80 -18.76 -20.87
C LEU A 216 26.24 -19.24 -21.06
N GLN A 217 27.07 -19.11 -20.03
CA GLN A 217 28.45 -19.61 -20.07
C GLN A 217 28.52 -21.14 -20.17
N ARG A 218 27.64 -21.87 -19.49
CA ARG A 218 27.56 -23.34 -19.58
C ARG A 218 27.11 -23.78 -20.97
N ILE A 219 26.12 -23.12 -21.55
CA ILE A 219 25.67 -23.38 -22.93
C ILE A 219 26.82 -23.12 -23.91
N GLY A 220 27.52 -21.99 -23.77
CA GLY A 220 28.64 -21.66 -24.64
C GLY A 220 29.78 -22.68 -24.57
N LYS A 221 30.13 -23.15 -23.37
CA LYS A 221 31.12 -24.23 -23.19
C LYS A 221 30.67 -25.54 -23.83
N THR A 222 29.37 -25.83 -23.83
CA THR A 222 28.81 -27.06 -24.41
C THR A 222 28.87 -27.01 -25.94
N ILE A 223 28.45 -25.89 -26.53
CA ILE A 223 28.50 -25.68 -28.00
C ILE A 223 29.95 -25.71 -28.51
N GLU A 224 30.89 -25.11 -27.78
CA GLU A 224 32.31 -25.14 -28.16
C GLU A 224 32.90 -26.56 -28.14
N ARG A 225 32.49 -27.39 -27.17
CA ARG A 225 32.88 -28.81 -27.12
C ARG A 225 32.32 -29.59 -28.29
N GLU A 226 31.05 -29.39 -28.62
CA GLU A 226 30.39 -30.05 -29.77
C GLU A 226 31.07 -29.68 -31.11
N ARG A 227 31.39 -28.40 -31.30
CA ARG A 227 32.12 -27.93 -32.48
C ARG A 227 33.50 -28.56 -32.60
N ARG A 228 34.25 -28.63 -31.50
CA ARG A 228 35.56 -29.27 -31.46
C ARG A 228 35.47 -30.75 -31.77
N LEU A 229 34.53 -31.47 -31.15
CA LEU A 229 34.31 -32.89 -31.39
C LEU A 229 33.98 -33.16 -32.87
N THR A 230 33.10 -32.35 -33.46
CA THR A 230 32.73 -32.49 -34.88
C THR A 230 33.93 -32.21 -35.80
N GLY A 231 34.74 -31.20 -35.47
CA GLY A 231 35.96 -30.88 -36.21
C GLY A 231 37.01 -31.99 -36.13
N ASP A 232 37.26 -32.50 -34.93
CA ASP A 232 38.23 -33.57 -34.67
C ASP A 232 37.77 -34.88 -35.34
N ALA A 233 36.48 -35.22 -35.22
CA ALA A 233 35.90 -36.39 -35.91
C ALA A 233 36.03 -36.30 -37.43
N ALA A 234 35.77 -35.12 -38.02
CA ALA A 234 35.94 -34.92 -39.46
C ALA A 234 37.40 -35.10 -39.91
N HIS A 235 38.36 -34.68 -39.07
CA HIS A 235 39.79 -34.84 -39.35
C HIS A 235 40.22 -36.31 -39.27
N GLU A 236 39.86 -37.00 -38.18
CA GLU A 236 40.17 -38.41 -37.93
C GLU A 236 39.56 -39.35 -38.97
N LEU A 237 38.41 -39.01 -39.56
CA LEU A 237 37.81 -39.80 -40.65
C LEU A 237 38.45 -39.52 -42.02
N ARG A 238 38.96 -38.29 -42.27
CA ARG A 238 39.53 -37.91 -43.58
C ARG A 238 40.86 -38.61 -43.85
N SER A 239 41.72 -38.77 -42.84
CA SER A 239 43.04 -39.41 -42.97
C SER A 239 42.97 -40.88 -43.47
N PRO A 240 42.25 -41.79 -42.79
CA PRO A 240 42.08 -43.17 -43.24
C PRO A 240 41.35 -43.25 -44.59
N LEU A 241 40.33 -42.41 -44.83
CA LEU A 241 39.65 -42.38 -46.13
C LEU A 241 40.60 -42.03 -47.29
N THR A 242 41.54 -41.11 -47.05
CA THR A 242 42.56 -40.74 -48.03
C THR A 242 43.51 -41.91 -48.27
N ALA A 243 43.97 -42.59 -47.21
CA ALA A 243 44.84 -43.77 -47.32
C ALA A 243 44.17 -44.92 -48.11
N ILE A 244 42.89 -45.21 -47.82
CA ILE A 244 42.10 -46.21 -48.56
C ILE A 244 42.06 -45.85 -50.05
N LYS A 245 41.74 -44.58 -50.39
CA LYS A 245 41.74 -44.12 -51.79
C LYS A 245 43.09 -44.28 -52.47
N THR A 246 44.19 -43.94 -51.79
CA THR A 246 45.55 -44.08 -52.33
C THR A 246 45.88 -45.55 -52.61
N HIS A 247 45.61 -46.45 -51.66
CA HIS A 247 45.88 -47.88 -51.84
C HIS A 247 45.02 -48.50 -52.95
N LEU A 248 43.76 -48.11 -53.08
CA LEU A 248 42.91 -48.52 -54.22
C LEU A 248 43.46 -48.00 -55.55
N GLN A 249 43.99 -46.78 -55.60
CA GLN A 249 44.60 -46.23 -56.81
C GLN A 249 45.88 -46.99 -57.21
N VAL A 250 46.73 -47.36 -56.24
CA VAL A 250 47.92 -48.19 -56.48
C VAL A 250 47.53 -49.59 -56.96
N ALA A 251 46.50 -50.19 -56.36
CA ALA A 251 45.98 -51.50 -56.78
C ALA A 251 45.47 -51.49 -58.24
N ARG A 252 44.98 -50.35 -58.74
CA ARG A 252 44.55 -50.19 -60.14
C ARG A 252 45.71 -50.04 -61.13
N MET A 253 46.91 -49.70 -60.65
CA MET A 253 48.09 -49.42 -61.48
C MET A 253 49.13 -50.55 -61.43
N THR A 254 48.90 -51.58 -60.62
CA THR A 254 49.83 -52.69 -60.38
C THR A 254 49.14 -54.04 -60.60
N ASP A 255 49.93 -55.11 -60.79
CA ASP A 255 49.43 -56.47 -61.04
C ASP A 255 50.11 -57.50 -60.11
N GLY A 256 49.48 -58.68 -59.98
CA GLY A 256 49.97 -59.78 -59.15
C GLY A 256 50.09 -59.41 -57.67
N ALA A 257 51.18 -59.83 -57.02
CA ALA A 257 51.36 -59.68 -55.57
C ALA A 257 51.31 -58.22 -55.07
N ALA A 258 51.72 -57.24 -55.88
CA ALA A 258 51.71 -55.82 -55.50
C ALA A 258 50.29 -55.24 -55.44
N ARG A 259 49.40 -55.73 -56.33
CA ARG A 259 47.98 -55.39 -56.31
C ARG A 259 47.30 -55.97 -55.07
N ASP A 260 47.54 -57.24 -54.78
CA ASP A 260 46.94 -57.92 -53.62
C ASP A 260 47.38 -57.27 -52.30
N GLN A 261 48.65 -56.88 -52.19
CA GLN A 261 49.15 -56.12 -51.05
C GLN A 261 48.46 -54.75 -50.90
N SER A 262 48.21 -54.06 -52.01
CA SER A 262 47.52 -52.75 -52.00
C SER A 262 46.04 -52.89 -51.63
N LEU A 263 45.36 -53.94 -52.08
CA LEU A 263 43.99 -54.24 -51.67
C LEU A 263 43.91 -54.57 -50.17
N ALA A 264 44.81 -55.40 -49.65
CA ALA A 264 44.88 -55.71 -48.21
C ALA A 264 45.11 -54.46 -47.34
N ARG A 265 45.96 -53.53 -47.80
CA ARG A 265 46.17 -52.23 -47.13
C ARG A 265 44.91 -51.35 -47.13
N ALA A 266 44.12 -51.38 -48.22
CA ALA A 266 42.86 -50.66 -48.30
C ALA A 266 41.80 -51.25 -47.35
N GLU A 267 41.75 -52.58 -47.24
CA GLU A 267 40.88 -53.30 -46.31
C GLU A 267 41.23 -53.00 -44.85
N GLU A 268 42.52 -53.03 -44.49
CA GLU A 268 42.98 -52.65 -43.15
C GLU A 268 42.62 -51.18 -42.82
N GLY A 269 42.70 -50.29 -43.82
CA GLY A 269 42.25 -48.91 -43.70
C GLY A 269 40.75 -48.79 -43.41
N ALA A 270 39.92 -49.60 -44.07
CA ALA A 270 38.48 -49.65 -43.84
C ALA A 270 38.13 -50.17 -42.43
N ASP A 271 38.84 -51.21 -41.95
CA ASP A 271 38.67 -51.73 -40.59
C ASP A 271 39.05 -50.72 -39.51
N ARG A 272 40.08 -49.89 -39.77
CA ARG A 272 40.45 -48.79 -38.88
C ARG A 272 39.37 -47.71 -38.86
N LEU A 273 38.87 -47.30 -40.03
CA LEU A 273 37.78 -46.33 -40.14
C LEU A 273 36.51 -46.81 -39.40
N HIS A 274 36.16 -48.08 -39.54
CA HIS A 274 35.03 -48.70 -38.85
C HIS A 274 35.17 -48.63 -37.33
N ARG A 275 36.33 -49.03 -36.80
CA ARG A 275 36.63 -48.94 -35.35
C ARG A 275 36.54 -47.52 -34.81
N THR A 276 37.09 -46.54 -35.53
CA THR A 276 36.98 -45.12 -35.14
C THR A 276 35.52 -44.65 -35.10
N LEU A 277 34.71 -45.09 -36.06
CA LEU A 277 33.28 -44.73 -36.11
C LEU A 277 32.48 -45.35 -34.96
N GLU A 278 32.77 -46.60 -34.59
CA GLU A 278 32.20 -47.23 -33.39
C GLU A 278 32.59 -46.49 -32.11
N GLN A 279 33.85 -46.06 -31.98
CA GLN A 279 34.33 -45.27 -30.84
C GLN A 279 33.60 -43.92 -30.73
N LEU A 280 33.40 -43.22 -31.85
CA LEU A 280 32.65 -41.95 -31.88
C LEU A 280 31.18 -42.15 -31.50
N LEU A 281 30.54 -43.22 -31.98
CA LEU A 281 29.16 -43.57 -31.60
C LEU A 281 29.04 -43.90 -30.11
N LEU A 282 30.02 -44.60 -29.55
CA LEU A 282 30.06 -44.90 -28.12
C LEU A 282 30.22 -43.64 -27.28
N LEU A 283 31.12 -42.73 -27.68
CA LEU A 283 31.31 -41.44 -27.02
C LEU A 283 30.04 -40.59 -27.05
N ALA A 284 29.40 -40.46 -28.22
CA ALA A 284 28.15 -39.71 -28.37
C ALA A 284 27.01 -40.26 -27.49
N ARG A 285 26.96 -41.59 -27.30
CA ARG A 285 25.95 -42.24 -26.45
C ARG A 285 26.20 -41.99 -24.96
N VAL A 286 27.46 -42.01 -24.54
CA VAL A 286 27.84 -41.69 -23.15
C VAL A 286 27.52 -40.23 -22.84
N GLU A 287 27.92 -39.29 -23.71
CA GLU A 287 27.65 -37.86 -23.52
C GLU A 287 26.14 -37.54 -23.56
N GLY A 288 25.39 -38.13 -24.49
CA GLY A 288 23.93 -37.94 -24.57
C GLY A 288 23.15 -38.50 -23.39
N SER A 289 23.70 -39.50 -22.68
CA SER A 289 23.08 -40.08 -21.48
C SER A 289 23.36 -39.31 -20.18
N LEU A 290 24.34 -38.40 -20.20
CA LEU A 290 24.83 -37.62 -19.05
C LEU A 290 24.27 -36.19 -18.98
N SER A 291 23.24 -35.85 -19.76
CA SER A 291 22.60 -34.53 -19.68
C SER A 291 21.86 -34.38 -18.34
N PHE A 292 22.45 -33.61 -17.41
CA PHE A 292 21.80 -33.13 -16.18
C PHE A 292 20.94 -31.90 -16.46
#